data_AF-A0A7K6BPB5-F1
#
_entry.id   AF-A0A7K6BPB5-F1
#
_cell.length_a   1.000
_cell.length_b   1.000
_cell.length_c   1.000
_cell.angle_alpha   90.00
_cell.angle_beta   90.00
_cell.angle_gamma   90.00
#
_symmetry.space_group_name_H-M   'P 1'
#
loop_
_entity.id
_entity.type
_entity.pdbx_description
1 polymer ?
#
loop_
_entity_poly.entity_id
_entity_poly.type
_entity_poly.pdbx_seq_one_letter_code
_entity_poly.pdbx_strand_id
1 'polypeptide(L)'
;LQRDAVEKAIAAVKKKLELEERSEESGIPEITADHPEVQAIVEEAMKIASVSEATMSPQIHAQVLEGAIAELMKNKDRFPGAAEKGGWVVDNYPLSVDHWSALSEKGLLPDTVVCLKDTGKDGACLLRRAYLANRNESNSKILERPADEALEKKDDDASREMEEILTSEEDQSLAAAEKGEKVMQPEFAKDGFPDTQVMKTVKEKIDLFMHGWQTVESEIKKSSQVQVVVLEIAEQTPESLLNQTVMVMEKPFKYHGWELSGEDLEEEAQDLAAEEENEENEEEVE
;
A
#
# COMPACT_ATOMS: atom_id res chain seq x y z
N LEU A 1 81.49 33.70 40.14
CA LEU A 1 80.32 34.40 39.59
C LEU A 1 79.72 33.69 38.37
N GLN A 2 80.50 33.32 37.34
CA GLN A 2 79.91 32.66 36.15
C GLN A 2 79.45 31.19 36.36
N ARG A 3 80.15 30.39 37.18
CA ARG A 3 79.76 28.98 37.43
C ARG A 3 78.40 28.85 38.15
N ASP A 4 78.16 29.74 39.11
CA ASP A 4 76.94 29.78 39.92
C ASP A 4 75.70 30.16 39.10
N ALA A 5 75.87 31.04 38.10
CA ALA A 5 74.82 31.41 37.16
C ALA A 5 74.46 30.26 36.21
N VAL A 6 75.45 29.46 35.79
CA VAL A 6 75.25 28.28 34.93
C VAL A 6 74.52 27.18 35.69
N GLU A 7 74.89 26.93 36.94
CA GLU A 7 74.25 25.90 37.78
C GLU A 7 72.78 26.25 38.09
N LYS A 8 72.51 27.54 38.35
CA LYS A 8 71.14 28.05 38.52
C LYS A 8 70.30 27.97 37.24
N ALA A 9 70.91 28.18 36.07
CA ALA A 9 70.23 28.02 34.78
C ALA A 9 69.90 26.55 34.50
N ILE A 10 70.81 25.63 34.81
CA ILE A 10 70.56 24.18 34.66
C ILE A 10 69.43 23.71 35.58
N ALA A 11 69.39 24.17 36.83
CA ALA A 11 68.31 23.84 37.77
C ALA A 11 66.95 24.40 37.32
N ALA A 12 66.93 25.61 36.73
CA ALA A 12 65.71 26.21 36.20
C ALA A 12 65.18 25.47 34.96
N VAL A 13 66.09 25.05 34.06
CA VAL A 13 65.72 24.25 32.88
C VAL A 13 65.19 22.88 33.30
N LYS A 14 65.84 22.22 34.27
CA LYS A 14 65.38 20.92 34.77
C LYS A 14 64.00 20.99 35.42
N LYS A 15 63.74 22.03 36.23
CA LYS A 15 62.42 22.26 36.82
C LYS A 15 61.35 22.58 35.77
N LYS A 16 61.73 23.27 34.68
CA LYS A 16 60.82 23.58 33.57
C LYS A 16 60.49 22.33 32.76
N LEU A 17 61.47 21.45 32.55
CA LEU A 17 61.27 20.15 31.88
C LEU A 17 60.39 19.21 32.72
N GLU A 18 60.59 19.14 34.04
CA GLU A 18 59.73 18.38 34.96
C GLU A 18 58.30 18.96 35.05
N LEU A 19 58.12 20.27 34.84
CA LEU A 19 56.80 20.92 34.78
C LEU A 19 56.12 20.71 33.42
N GLU A 20 56.88 20.66 32.33
CA GLU A 20 56.37 20.33 30.98
C GLU A 20 56.02 18.83 30.88
N GLU A 21 56.85 17.91 31.40
CA GLU A 21 56.51 16.48 31.48
C GLU A 21 55.25 16.23 32.32
N ARG A 22 55.07 16.96 33.43
CA ARG A 22 53.84 16.90 34.25
C ARG A 22 52.64 17.59 33.60
N SER A 23 52.87 18.50 32.66
CA SER A 23 51.82 19.19 31.88
C SER A 23 51.40 18.38 30.65
N GLU A 24 52.28 17.54 30.11
CA GLU A 24 51.97 16.60 29.03
C GLU A 24 51.27 15.33 29.55
N GLU A 25 51.38 15.06 30.86
CA GLU A 25 50.50 14.13 31.59
C GLU A 25 49.15 14.78 31.98
N SER A 26 48.73 15.85 31.29
CA SER A 26 47.33 16.26 31.21
C SER A 26 46.62 15.27 30.29
N GLY A 27 46.34 14.08 30.85
CA GLY A 27 45.71 12.97 30.18
C GLY A 27 44.55 13.43 29.30
N ILE A 28 44.75 13.33 27.99
CA ILE A 28 43.63 13.20 27.07
C ILE A 28 42.92 11.94 27.55
N PRO A 29 41.69 12.02 28.10
CA PRO A 29 41.00 10.82 28.54
C PRO A 29 40.91 9.90 27.32
N GLU A 30 41.47 8.70 27.45
CA GLU A 30 41.43 7.70 26.40
C GLU A 30 39.95 7.39 26.16
N ILE A 31 39.44 7.88 25.03
CA ILE A 31 38.03 7.73 24.65
C ILE A 31 37.85 6.27 24.23
N THR A 32 37.53 5.44 25.22
CA THR A 32 37.23 4.02 25.04
C THR A 32 35.78 3.85 24.59
N ALA A 33 35.45 2.68 24.01
CA ALA A 33 34.10 2.39 23.53
C ALA A 33 33.03 2.49 24.64
N ASP A 34 33.44 2.39 25.91
CA ASP A 34 32.58 2.48 27.09
C ASP A 34 32.43 3.91 27.65
N HIS A 35 33.02 4.92 26.99
CA HIS A 35 32.89 6.30 27.43
C HIS A 35 31.43 6.78 27.26
N PRO A 36 30.80 7.41 28.27
CA PRO A 36 29.38 7.77 28.24
C PRO A 36 29.02 8.69 27.06
N GLU A 37 29.96 9.52 26.63
CA GLU A 37 29.79 10.40 25.46
C GLU A 37 29.77 9.61 24.14
N VAL A 38 30.57 8.54 24.01
CA VAL A 38 30.55 7.66 22.83
C VAL A 38 29.28 6.82 22.81
N GLN A 39 28.85 6.31 23.96
CA GLN A 39 27.60 5.58 24.09
C GLN A 39 26.39 6.46 23.75
N ALA A 40 26.38 7.72 24.20
CA ALA A 40 25.34 8.67 23.84
C ALA A 40 25.29 8.95 22.34
N ILE A 41 26.45 9.14 21.69
CA ILE A 41 26.54 9.34 20.22
C ILE A 41 26.07 8.08 19.47
N VAL A 42 26.44 6.89 19.94
CA VAL A 42 26.03 5.62 19.33
C VAL A 42 24.53 5.37 19.53
N GLU A 43 23.98 5.59 20.73
CA GLU A 43 22.54 5.49 20.99
C GLU A 43 21.75 6.52 20.19
N GLU A 44 22.24 7.76 20.07
CA GLU A 44 21.61 8.79 19.25
C GLU A 44 21.64 8.38 17.77
N ALA A 45 22.78 7.89 17.26
CA ALA A 45 22.90 7.38 15.91
C ALA A 45 22.01 6.14 15.68
N MET A 46 21.91 5.24 16.65
CA MET A 46 21.06 4.05 16.60
C MET A 46 19.58 4.43 16.65
N LYS A 47 19.23 5.47 17.40
CA LYS A 47 17.89 6.04 17.45
C LYS A 47 17.53 6.74 16.13
N ILE A 48 18.43 7.54 15.58
CA ILE A 48 18.27 8.15 14.25
C ILE A 48 18.12 7.06 13.18
N ALA A 49 18.93 6.01 13.23
CA ALA A 49 18.84 4.88 12.31
C ALA A 49 17.55 4.06 12.50
N SER A 50 17.05 3.92 13.74
CA SER A 50 15.78 3.23 14.02
C SER A 50 14.55 4.02 13.55
N VAL A 51 14.66 5.34 13.42
CA VAL A 51 13.64 6.22 12.82
C VAL A 51 13.81 6.29 11.30
N SER A 52 15.04 6.15 10.81
CA SER A 52 15.36 6.06 9.39
C SER A 52 15.10 4.63 8.91
N GLU A 53 13.82 4.27 8.82
CA GLU A 53 13.38 3.12 8.03
C GLU A 53 14.05 3.26 6.66
N ALA A 54 14.91 2.30 6.28
CA ALA A 54 15.68 2.38 5.05
C ALA A 54 14.72 2.30 3.86
N THR A 55 14.15 3.44 3.48
CA THR A 55 13.25 3.56 2.35
C THR A 55 14.04 3.27 1.10
N MET A 56 13.78 2.13 0.49
CA MET A 56 14.37 1.73 -0.79
C MET A 56 14.13 2.85 -1.81
N SER A 57 15.08 3.06 -2.73
CA SER A 57 14.91 4.11 -3.71
C SER A 57 13.69 3.83 -4.60
N PRO A 58 12.98 4.87 -5.07
CA PRO A 58 11.85 4.71 -5.99
C PRO A 58 12.18 3.86 -7.22
N GLN A 59 13.43 3.92 -7.70
CA GLN A 59 13.93 3.13 -8.82
C GLN A 59 13.96 1.63 -8.51
N ILE A 60 14.32 1.25 -7.28
CA ILE A 60 14.31 -0.16 -6.88
C ILE A 60 12.87 -0.67 -6.80
N HIS A 61 11.92 0.13 -6.30
CA HIS A 61 10.50 -0.25 -6.32
C HIS A 61 10.00 -0.52 -7.74
N ALA A 62 10.29 0.39 -8.69
CA ALA A 62 9.91 0.19 -10.09
C ALA A 62 10.57 -1.04 -10.72
N GLN A 63 11.84 -1.31 -10.39
CA GLN A 63 12.57 -2.49 -10.87
C GLN A 63 11.98 -3.81 -10.33
N VAL A 64 11.60 -3.84 -9.04
CA VAL A 64 10.96 -5.02 -8.44
C VAL A 64 9.60 -5.27 -9.10
N LEU A 65 8.82 -4.21 -9.34
CA LEU A 65 7.54 -4.32 -10.03
C LEU A 65 7.71 -4.82 -11.48
N GLU A 66 8.70 -4.32 -12.21
CA GLU A 66 9.05 -4.79 -13.55
C GLU A 66 9.28 -6.30 -13.58
N GLY A 67 10.08 -6.80 -12.64
CA GLY A 67 10.37 -8.22 -12.48
C GLY A 67 9.11 -9.05 -12.18
N ALA A 68 8.29 -8.57 -11.24
CA ALA A 68 7.05 -9.23 -10.85
C ALA A 68 6.04 -9.31 -12.01
N ILE A 69 5.89 -8.24 -12.79
CA ILE A 69 5.03 -8.23 -13.98
C ILE A 69 5.57 -9.20 -15.03
N ALA A 70 6.89 -9.20 -15.29
CA ALA A 70 7.49 -10.11 -16.26
C ALA A 70 7.33 -11.59 -15.86
N GLU A 71 7.34 -11.90 -14.56
CA GLU A 71 7.04 -13.23 -14.04
C GLU A 71 5.56 -13.58 -14.20
N LEU A 72 4.65 -12.67 -13.83
CA LEU A 72 3.20 -12.84 -13.99
C LEU A 72 2.79 -13.12 -15.43
N MET A 73 3.44 -12.45 -16.40
CA MET A 73 3.17 -12.63 -17.82
C MET A 73 3.60 -14.00 -18.36
N LYS A 74 4.49 -14.71 -17.67
CA LYS A 74 4.89 -16.09 -18.02
C LYS A 74 3.95 -17.15 -17.45
N ASN A 75 3.14 -16.79 -16.47
CA ASN A 75 2.28 -17.74 -15.75
C ASN A 75 1.12 -18.21 -16.64
N LYS A 76 1.08 -19.53 -16.88
CA LYS A 76 0.06 -20.23 -17.67
C LYS A 76 -1.08 -20.81 -16.81
N ASP A 77 -0.90 -20.89 -15.51
CA ASP A 77 -1.86 -21.44 -14.56
C ASP A 77 -2.87 -20.37 -14.14
N ARG A 78 -3.70 -19.96 -15.11
CA ARG A 78 -4.78 -18.99 -14.90
C ARG A 78 -6.11 -19.70 -14.71
N PHE A 79 -7.12 -18.96 -14.25
CA PHE A 79 -8.47 -19.52 -14.11
C PHE A 79 -9.01 -20.04 -15.45
N PRO A 80 -9.82 -21.10 -15.46
CA PRO A 80 -10.36 -21.67 -16.71
C PRO A 80 -11.08 -20.61 -17.56
N GLY A 81 -10.69 -20.48 -18.82
CA GLY A 81 -11.24 -19.48 -19.74
C GLY A 81 -10.57 -18.10 -19.70
N ALA A 82 -9.53 -17.91 -18.89
CA ALA A 82 -8.74 -16.67 -18.89
C ALA A 82 -8.00 -16.47 -20.23
N ALA A 83 -7.87 -15.22 -20.64
CA ALA A 83 -7.08 -14.85 -21.81
C ALA A 83 -5.59 -15.20 -21.62
N GLU A 84 -4.90 -15.51 -22.73
CA GLU A 84 -3.46 -15.85 -22.76
C GLU A 84 -2.59 -14.72 -22.19
N LYS A 85 -3.01 -13.46 -22.39
CA LYS A 85 -2.41 -12.26 -21.82
C LYS A 85 -3.35 -11.64 -20.81
N GLY A 86 -2.81 -11.18 -19.69
CA GLY A 86 -3.59 -10.68 -18.55
C GLY A 86 -3.08 -9.34 -18.11
N GLY A 87 -3.92 -8.58 -17.41
CA GLY A 87 -3.51 -7.34 -16.77
C GLY A 87 -2.81 -7.58 -15.43
N TRP A 88 -2.39 -6.48 -14.82
CA TRP A 88 -1.88 -6.44 -13.46
C TRP A 88 -2.62 -5.34 -12.70
N VAL A 89 -2.80 -5.53 -11.40
CA VAL A 89 -3.32 -4.52 -10.49
C VAL A 89 -2.32 -4.41 -9.35
N VAL A 90 -1.88 -3.20 -9.05
CA VAL A 90 -1.02 -2.91 -7.91
C VAL A 90 -1.84 -2.13 -6.91
N ASP A 91 -1.83 -2.60 -5.67
CA ASP A 91 -2.48 -1.91 -4.56
C ASP A 91 -1.48 -0.99 -3.85
N ASN A 92 -1.97 0.16 -3.38
CA ASN A 92 -1.24 1.11 -2.55
C ASN A 92 0.10 1.60 -3.14
N TYR A 93 0.21 1.69 -4.46
CA TYR A 93 1.35 2.26 -5.16
C TYR A 93 0.87 2.97 -6.44
N PRO A 94 1.39 4.17 -6.77
CA PRO A 94 2.55 4.86 -6.21
C PRO A 94 2.22 5.70 -4.97
N LEU A 95 3.18 5.78 -4.03
CA LEU A 95 3.04 6.54 -2.78
C LEU A 95 3.57 7.98 -2.85
N SER A 96 4.35 8.31 -3.87
CA SER A 96 4.99 9.62 -4.03
C SER A 96 5.17 9.97 -5.50
N VAL A 97 5.48 11.24 -5.78
CA VAL A 97 5.78 11.70 -7.14
C VAL A 97 7.03 11.01 -7.69
N ASP A 98 8.04 10.75 -6.86
CA ASP A 98 9.25 10.05 -7.31
C ASP A 98 8.97 8.60 -7.71
N HIS A 99 8.03 7.94 -7.03
CA HIS A 99 7.54 6.62 -7.45
C HIS A 99 6.83 6.68 -8.81
N TRP A 100 6.01 7.71 -9.04
CA TRP A 100 5.36 7.94 -10.33
C TRP A 100 6.37 8.16 -11.46
N SER A 101 7.37 9.01 -11.22
CA SER A 101 8.44 9.28 -12.18
C SER A 101 9.24 8.01 -12.51
N ALA A 102 9.59 7.21 -11.50
CA ALA A 102 10.30 5.95 -11.69
C ALA A 102 9.49 4.94 -12.54
N LEU A 103 8.17 4.87 -12.35
CA LEU A 103 7.29 4.08 -13.21
C LEU A 103 7.27 4.59 -14.65
N SER A 104 7.19 5.92 -14.82
CA SER A 104 7.17 6.57 -16.13
C SER A 104 8.43 6.28 -16.93
N GLU A 105 9.60 6.37 -16.29
CA GLU A 105 10.91 6.08 -16.92
C GLU A 105 11.02 4.62 -17.37
N LYS A 106 10.37 3.71 -16.64
CA LYS A 106 10.34 2.28 -16.95
C LYS A 106 9.24 1.87 -17.92
N GLY A 107 8.36 2.79 -18.33
CA GLY A 107 7.21 2.48 -19.16
C GLY A 107 6.20 1.56 -18.48
N LEU A 108 6.10 1.62 -17.14
CA LEU A 108 5.21 0.80 -16.31
C LEU A 108 3.99 1.58 -15.82
N LEU A 109 3.59 2.64 -16.53
CA LEU A 109 2.41 3.41 -16.16
C LEU A 109 1.14 2.56 -16.34
N PRO A 110 0.22 2.56 -15.36
CA PRO A 110 -1.07 1.89 -15.51
C PRO A 110 -1.99 2.65 -16.45
N ASP A 111 -2.92 1.95 -17.11
CA ASP A 111 -3.96 2.59 -17.92
C ASP A 111 -4.99 3.35 -17.05
N THR A 112 -5.25 2.84 -15.84
CA THR A 112 -6.26 3.39 -14.93
C THR A 112 -5.74 3.39 -13.50
N VAL A 113 -5.93 4.52 -12.80
CA VAL A 113 -5.65 4.69 -11.38
C VAL A 113 -6.96 4.96 -10.66
N VAL A 114 -7.34 4.04 -9.76
CA VAL A 114 -8.59 4.15 -8.98
C VAL A 114 -8.25 4.60 -7.56
N CYS A 115 -8.83 5.72 -7.15
CA CYS A 115 -8.70 6.26 -5.80
C CYS A 115 -10.03 6.19 -5.08
N LEU A 116 -10.06 5.46 -3.96
CA LEU A 116 -11.21 5.39 -3.06
C LEU A 116 -11.07 6.50 -2.00
N LYS A 117 -12.02 7.42 -1.96
CA LYS A 117 -12.03 8.55 -1.02
C LYS A 117 -13.25 8.49 -0.13
N ASP A 118 -13.10 9.00 1.09
CA ASP A 118 -14.16 9.16 2.07
C ASP A 118 -14.31 10.64 2.42
N THR A 119 -14.94 11.39 1.51
CA THR A 119 -15.22 12.82 1.74
C THR A 119 -16.58 13.03 2.41
N GLY A 120 -17.42 11.99 2.47
CA GLY A 120 -18.69 12.02 3.17
C GLY A 120 -18.53 12.16 4.69
N LYS A 121 -19.14 13.20 5.27
CA LYS A 121 -19.24 13.40 6.73
C LYS A 121 -17.87 13.37 7.47
N ASP A 122 -16.84 14.00 6.91
CA ASP A 122 -15.49 14.11 7.53
C ASP A 122 -14.78 12.74 7.75
N GLY A 123 -14.83 11.85 6.75
CA GLY A 123 -14.16 10.56 6.84
C GLY A 123 -14.87 9.55 7.75
N ALA A 124 -16.17 9.74 8.00
CA ALA A 124 -16.91 8.95 8.97
C ALA A 124 -16.97 7.45 8.61
N CYS A 125 -16.92 7.09 7.32
CA CYS A 125 -16.94 5.70 6.91
C CYS A 125 -15.65 4.98 7.33
N LEU A 126 -14.48 5.56 7.05
CA LEU A 126 -13.17 5.04 7.43
C LEU A 126 -12.97 5.03 8.93
N LEU A 127 -13.36 6.11 9.62
CA LEU A 127 -13.30 6.20 11.07
C LEU A 127 -14.16 5.13 11.72
N ARG A 128 -15.40 4.93 11.24
CA ARG A 128 -16.28 3.86 11.72
C ARG A 128 -15.68 2.48 11.49
N ARG A 129 -15.12 2.23 10.31
CA ARG A 129 -14.49 0.95 9.97
C ARG A 129 -13.30 0.67 10.88
N ALA A 130 -12.43 1.67 11.11
CA ALA A 130 -11.29 1.57 12.01
C ALA A 130 -11.72 1.31 13.45
N TYR A 131 -12.76 2.01 13.92
CA TYR A 131 -13.30 1.79 15.26
C TYR A 131 -13.83 0.37 15.48
N LEU A 132 -14.60 -0.16 14.52
CA LEU A 132 -15.14 -1.52 14.59
C LEU A 132 -14.02 -2.57 14.55
N ALA A 133 -13.00 -2.38 13.71
CA ALA A 133 -11.84 -3.27 13.65
C ALA A 133 -11.11 -3.35 15.01
N ASN A 134 -10.84 -2.20 15.63
CA ASN A 134 -10.19 -2.13 16.95
C ASN A 134 -11.06 -2.71 18.08
N ARG A 135 -12.38 -2.57 17.99
CA ARG A 135 -13.32 -3.17 18.96
C ARG A 135 -13.29 -4.69 18.87
N ASN A 136 -13.23 -5.24 17.66
CA ASN A 136 -13.17 -6.68 17.45
C ASN A 136 -11.83 -7.27 17.91
N GLU A 137 -10.72 -6.55 17.71
CA GLU A 137 -9.41 -6.92 18.25
C GLU A 137 -9.33 -6.84 19.78
N SER A 138 -10.14 -5.96 20.39
CA SER A 138 -10.34 -5.91 21.84
C SER A 138 -11.21 -7.08 22.33
N ASN A 139 -12.16 -7.56 21.52
CA ASN A 139 -13.05 -8.68 21.86
C ASN A 139 -12.39 -10.06 21.67
N SER A 140 -11.46 -10.23 20.72
CA SER A 140 -10.70 -11.50 20.59
C SER A 140 -9.87 -11.78 21.85
N LYS A 141 -9.31 -10.73 22.47
CA LYS A 141 -8.60 -10.80 23.76
C LYS A 141 -9.51 -11.07 24.97
N ILE A 142 -10.84 -10.97 24.82
CA ILE A 142 -11.82 -11.30 25.86
C ILE A 142 -12.35 -12.73 25.67
N LEU A 143 -12.40 -13.24 24.44
CA LEU A 143 -12.76 -14.64 24.14
C LEU A 143 -11.60 -15.64 24.38
N GLU A 144 -10.35 -15.16 24.47
CA GLU A 144 -9.17 -15.97 24.85
C GLU A 144 -8.82 -15.93 26.37
N ARG A 145 -9.71 -15.41 27.24
CA ARG A 145 -9.64 -15.70 28.68
C ARG A 145 -10.62 -16.81 29.03
N PRO A 146 -10.17 -17.89 29.68
CA PRO A 146 -10.17 -19.16 28.99
C PRO A 146 -11.38 -20.03 29.36
N ALA A 147 -11.90 -20.73 28.36
CA ALA A 147 -12.64 -21.98 28.54
C ALA A 147 -11.78 -23.09 29.21
N ASP A 148 -10.50 -22.81 29.49
CA ASP A 148 -9.57 -23.69 30.22
C ASP A 148 -9.79 -23.71 31.74
N GLU A 149 -10.60 -22.82 32.32
CA GLU A 149 -10.98 -22.94 33.75
C GLU A 149 -12.18 -23.89 34.00
N ALA A 150 -12.79 -24.45 32.94
CA ALA A 150 -13.92 -25.36 33.05
C ALA A 150 -13.59 -26.85 32.78
N LEU A 151 -12.36 -27.19 32.40
CA LEU A 151 -11.96 -28.55 32.01
C LEU A 151 -11.00 -29.25 32.98
N GLU A 152 -10.71 -28.69 34.16
CA GLU A 152 -9.85 -29.32 35.17
C GLU A 152 -10.64 -29.90 36.38
N LYS A 153 -11.87 -30.38 36.14
CA LYS A 153 -12.59 -31.25 37.09
C LYS A 153 -13.45 -32.27 36.35
N LYS A 154 -12.83 -33.30 35.79
CA LYS A 154 -13.40 -34.66 35.63
C LYS A 154 -12.38 -35.61 35.01
N ASP A 155 -11.32 -35.90 35.76
CA ASP A 155 -10.62 -37.15 35.63
C ASP A 155 -10.62 -37.81 37.01
N ASP A 156 -11.50 -38.81 37.13
CA ASP A 156 -11.43 -39.98 38.02
C ASP A 156 -12.85 -40.52 38.21
N ASP A 157 -13.31 -41.38 37.30
CA ASP A 157 -13.77 -42.74 37.61
C ASP A 157 -14.47 -43.38 36.39
N ALA A 158 -14.26 -44.69 36.24
CA ALA A 158 -14.97 -45.62 35.36
C ALA A 158 -14.75 -45.52 33.84
N SER A 159 -13.59 -46.04 33.42
CA SER A 159 -13.53 -46.92 32.25
C SER A 159 -14.48 -48.11 32.47
N ARG A 160 -15.55 -48.22 31.66
CA ARG A 160 -16.11 -49.44 31.02
C ARG A 160 -17.61 -49.26 30.72
N GLU A 161 -18.00 -49.87 29.60
CA GLU A 161 -19.35 -49.92 28.99
C GLU A 161 -19.67 -48.69 28.13
N MET A 162 -20.03 -48.78 26.86
CA MET A 162 -20.26 -49.89 25.97
C MET A 162 -20.39 -49.31 24.56
N GLU A 163 -19.70 -49.93 23.61
CA GLU A 163 -19.97 -49.83 22.18
C GLU A 163 -21.31 -50.54 21.90
N GLU A 164 -22.41 -49.79 21.85
CA GLU A 164 -23.74 -50.15 21.29
C GLU A 164 -24.65 -48.97 21.67
N ILE A 165 -25.05 -48.08 20.76
CA ILE A 165 -26.20 -48.28 19.88
C ILE A 165 -25.95 -47.53 18.58
N LEU A 166 -25.93 -48.32 17.52
CA LEU A 166 -26.03 -47.96 16.12
C LEU A 166 -27.31 -47.13 15.83
N THR A 167 -27.15 -46.16 14.92
CA THR A 167 -28.05 -45.87 13.78
C THR A 167 -29.51 -45.47 14.04
N SER A 168 -29.79 -44.18 13.87
CA SER A 168 -31.01 -43.54 13.30
C SER A 168 -30.90 -42.05 13.66
N GLU A 169 -30.99 -41.03 12.80
CA GLU A 169 -31.80 -40.84 11.60
C GLU A 169 -31.07 -39.85 10.67
N GLU A 170 -30.84 -40.25 9.42
CA GLU A 170 -30.78 -39.33 8.28
C GLU A 170 -32.18 -38.77 8.00
N ASP A 171 -32.21 -37.61 7.35
CA ASP A 171 -33.36 -36.94 6.71
C ASP A 171 -34.37 -36.18 7.58
N GLN A 172 -34.15 -34.87 7.66
CA GLN A 172 -35.21 -33.88 7.41
C GLN A 172 -34.65 -32.65 6.66
N SER A 173 -34.59 -32.82 5.33
CA SER A 173 -35.09 -31.90 4.31
C SER A 173 -34.97 -30.38 4.53
N LEU A 174 -34.15 -29.79 3.66
CA LEU A 174 -34.34 -28.57 2.86
C LEU A 174 -35.69 -27.83 3.01
N ALA A 175 -35.57 -26.50 3.14
CA ALA A 175 -36.49 -25.42 2.71
C ALA A 175 -37.00 -24.51 3.85
N ALA A 176 -36.25 -23.44 4.11
CA ALA A 176 -36.82 -22.14 4.47
C ALA A 176 -35.82 -21.04 4.08
N ALA A 177 -36.07 -20.46 2.91
CA ALA A 177 -35.43 -19.27 2.41
C ALA A 177 -35.71 -18.05 3.33
N GLU A 178 -34.86 -17.04 3.18
CA GLU A 178 -35.16 -15.63 3.44
C GLU A 178 -35.69 -15.28 4.84
N LYS A 179 -34.76 -15.06 5.77
CA LYS A 179 -34.82 -13.81 6.53
C LYS A 179 -33.45 -13.17 6.49
N GLY A 180 -33.37 -12.09 5.71
CA GLY A 180 -32.24 -11.19 5.72
C GLY A 180 -31.84 -10.89 7.15
N GLU A 181 -30.63 -11.33 7.49
CA GLU A 181 -29.93 -10.89 8.67
C GLU A 181 -29.64 -9.41 8.45
N LYS A 182 -30.64 -8.60 8.78
CA LYS A 182 -30.49 -7.16 8.96
C LYS A 182 -29.60 -7.05 10.19
N VAL A 183 -28.30 -7.19 9.97
CA VAL A 183 -27.25 -6.91 10.95
C VAL A 183 -27.60 -5.54 11.49
N MET A 184 -28.12 -5.54 12.71
CA MET A 184 -28.64 -4.37 13.37
C MET A 184 -27.40 -3.54 13.71
N GLN A 185 -26.99 -2.72 12.74
CA GLN A 185 -25.94 -1.74 12.94
C GLN A 185 -26.34 -0.91 14.16
N PRO A 186 -25.48 -0.78 15.18
CA PRO A 186 -25.76 0.16 16.24
C PRO A 186 -25.96 1.54 15.59
N GLU A 187 -27.13 2.13 15.74
CA GLU A 187 -27.33 3.54 15.43
C GLU A 187 -26.38 4.32 16.33
N PHE A 188 -25.32 4.87 15.72
CA PHE A 188 -24.41 5.76 16.42
C PHE A 188 -25.21 7.02 16.77
N ALA A 189 -25.04 7.54 17.98
CA ALA A 189 -25.56 8.85 18.32
C ALA A 189 -25.01 9.87 17.32
N LYS A 190 -25.82 10.90 16.99
CA LYS A 190 -25.41 12.04 16.15
C LYS A 190 -24.16 12.77 16.66
N ASP A 191 -23.74 12.49 17.90
CA ASP A 191 -22.52 13.01 18.51
C ASP A 191 -21.41 11.96 18.50
N GLY A 192 -20.48 12.14 17.56
CA GLY A 192 -19.04 11.85 17.69
C GLY A 192 -18.59 10.41 17.94
N PHE A 193 -17.63 9.94 17.14
CA PHE A 193 -16.78 8.82 17.56
C PHE A 193 -16.09 9.16 18.89
N PRO A 194 -15.89 8.19 19.80
CA PRO A 194 -15.21 8.46 21.06
C PRO A 194 -13.80 8.99 20.78
N ASP A 195 -13.45 10.12 21.41
CA ASP A 195 -12.17 10.82 21.25
C ASP A 195 -11.01 10.03 21.87
N THR A 196 -10.72 8.88 21.29
CA THR A 196 -9.65 7.98 21.72
C THR A 196 -8.36 8.34 20.99
N GLN A 197 -7.21 8.12 21.65
CA GLN A 197 -5.89 8.33 21.03
C GLN A 197 -5.75 7.58 19.70
N VAL A 198 -6.32 6.37 19.63
CA VAL A 198 -6.32 5.56 18.41
C VAL A 198 -7.08 6.23 17.28
N MET A 199 -8.24 6.84 17.57
CA MET A 199 -9.02 7.54 16.55
C MET A 199 -8.30 8.79 16.04
N LYS A 200 -7.62 9.53 16.92
CA LYS A 200 -6.78 10.67 16.53
C LYS A 200 -5.69 10.24 15.56
N THR A 201 -4.98 9.17 15.86
CA THR A 201 -3.94 8.62 14.97
C THR A 201 -4.50 8.16 13.63
N VAL A 202 -5.70 7.56 13.59
CA VAL A 202 -6.34 7.18 12.33
C VAL A 202 -6.69 8.42 11.50
N LYS A 203 -7.26 9.45 12.13
CA LYS A 203 -7.59 10.71 11.45
C LYS A 203 -6.33 11.38 10.88
N GLU A 204 -5.26 11.47 11.67
CA GLU A 204 -3.96 12.00 11.23
C GLU A 204 -3.40 11.23 10.01
N LYS A 205 -3.52 9.90 10.00
CA LYS A 205 -3.10 9.06 8.86
C LYS A 205 -3.93 9.32 7.61
N ILE A 206 -5.25 9.48 7.75
CA ILE A 206 -6.14 9.81 6.63
C ILE A 206 -5.76 11.18 6.06
N ASP A 207 -5.58 12.19 6.91
CA ASP A 207 -5.21 13.54 6.49
C ASP A 207 -3.84 13.56 5.79
N LEU A 208 -2.85 12.85 6.34
CA LEU A 208 -1.52 12.72 5.75
C LEU A 208 -1.58 12.06 4.36
N PHE A 209 -2.34 10.97 4.21
CA PHE A 209 -2.55 10.32 2.93
C PHE A 209 -3.20 11.27 1.93
N MET A 210 -4.26 11.97 2.32
CA MET A 210 -4.99 12.87 1.43
C MET A 210 -4.10 14.01 0.92
N HIS A 211 -3.25 14.58 1.78
CA HIS A 211 -2.30 15.60 1.39
C HIS A 211 -1.23 15.06 0.42
N GLY A 212 -0.65 13.89 0.71
CA GLY A 212 0.31 13.24 -0.18
C GLY A 212 -0.30 12.91 -1.54
N TRP A 213 -1.50 12.33 -1.51
CA TRP A 213 -2.25 11.92 -2.70
C TRP A 213 -2.56 13.09 -3.63
N GLN A 214 -2.91 14.28 -3.12
CA GLN A 214 -3.17 15.46 -3.98
C GLN A 214 -1.97 15.80 -4.88
N THR A 215 -0.77 15.63 -4.37
CA THR A 215 0.47 15.91 -5.11
C THR A 215 0.68 14.87 -6.21
N VAL A 216 0.50 13.59 -5.87
CA VAL A 216 0.63 12.46 -6.81
C VAL A 216 -0.46 12.51 -7.87
N GLU A 217 -1.72 12.74 -7.48
CA GLU A 217 -2.88 12.86 -8.38
C GLU A 217 -2.66 13.96 -9.42
N SER A 218 -2.10 15.10 -9.02
CA SER A 218 -1.79 16.21 -9.92
C SER A 218 -0.73 15.84 -10.96
N GLU A 219 0.25 15.02 -10.59
CA GLU A 219 1.26 14.53 -11.53
C GLU A 219 0.67 13.50 -12.51
N ILE A 220 -0.13 12.56 -12.00
CA ILE A 220 -0.79 11.54 -12.84
C ILE A 220 -1.67 12.22 -13.89
N LYS A 221 -2.43 13.24 -13.51
CA LYS A 221 -3.32 13.99 -14.41
C LYS A 221 -2.58 14.75 -15.53
N LYS A 222 -1.26 14.96 -15.43
CA LYS A 222 -0.47 15.51 -16.54
C LYS A 222 -0.28 14.50 -17.66
N SER A 223 -0.32 13.21 -17.35
CA SER A 223 -0.26 12.15 -18.35
C SER A 223 -1.62 11.99 -19.03
N SER A 224 -1.68 12.22 -20.34
CA SER A 224 -2.89 12.00 -21.14
C SER A 224 -3.22 10.51 -21.32
N GLN A 225 -2.27 9.62 -21.05
CA GLN A 225 -2.40 8.18 -21.24
C GLN A 225 -3.09 7.49 -20.06
N VAL A 226 -3.20 8.15 -18.90
CA VAL A 226 -3.65 7.53 -17.66
C VAL A 226 -5.00 8.09 -17.23
N GLN A 227 -5.97 7.21 -17.04
CA GLN A 227 -7.28 7.59 -16.53
C GLN A 227 -7.30 7.59 -15.00
N VAL A 228 -7.59 8.73 -14.38
CA VAL A 228 -7.78 8.82 -12.92
C VAL A 228 -9.26 8.75 -12.58
N VAL A 229 -9.63 7.77 -11.76
CA VAL A 229 -11.00 7.54 -11.30
C VAL A 229 -11.04 7.74 -9.79
N VAL A 230 -11.84 8.70 -9.33
CA VAL A 230 -12.02 8.96 -7.90
C VAL A 230 -13.43 8.53 -7.51
N LEU A 231 -13.54 7.61 -6.56
CA LEU A 231 -14.80 7.05 -6.10
C LEU A 231 -15.04 7.37 -4.63
N GLU A 232 -16.24 7.85 -4.32
CA GLU A 232 -16.67 8.11 -2.95
C GLU A 232 -17.17 6.81 -2.31
N ILE A 233 -16.58 6.42 -1.18
CA ILE A 233 -16.94 5.17 -0.49
C ILE A 233 -18.10 5.36 0.50
N ALA A 234 -18.38 6.59 0.94
CA ALA A 234 -19.48 6.85 1.86
C ALA A 234 -20.80 6.41 1.24
N GLU A 235 -21.55 5.59 2.00
CA GLU A 235 -22.89 5.11 1.65
C GLU A 235 -22.97 4.27 0.35
N GLN A 236 -21.83 3.78 -0.16
CA GLN A 236 -21.77 2.89 -1.31
C GLN A 236 -21.46 1.44 -0.93
N THR A 237 -21.98 0.49 -1.71
CA THR A 237 -21.60 -0.93 -1.59
C THR A 237 -20.38 -1.25 -2.45
N PRO A 238 -19.59 -2.28 -2.10
CA PRO A 238 -18.45 -2.72 -2.91
C PRO A 238 -18.83 -3.01 -4.37
N GLU A 239 -20.01 -3.60 -4.61
CA GLU A 239 -20.51 -3.94 -5.94
C GLU A 239 -20.82 -2.68 -6.76
N SER A 240 -21.37 -1.64 -6.13
CA SER A 240 -21.62 -0.34 -6.78
C SER A 240 -20.31 0.30 -7.25
N LEU A 241 -19.30 0.32 -6.38
CA LEU A 241 -17.97 0.87 -6.69
C LEU A 241 -17.27 0.07 -7.79
N LEU A 242 -17.38 -1.26 -7.73
CA LEU A 242 -16.85 -2.15 -8.77
C LEU A 242 -17.50 -1.87 -10.12
N ASN A 243 -18.84 -1.81 -10.17
CA ASN A 243 -19.58 -1.53 -11.40
C ASN A 243 -19.21 -0.16 -11.99
N GLN A 244 -19.07 0.87 -11.16
CA GLN A 244 -18.60 2.19 -11.61
C GLN A 244 -17.20 2.13 -12.22
N THR A 245 -16.28 1.40 -11.58
CA THR A 245 -14.92 1.21 -12.10
C THR A 245 -14.94 0.49 -13.45
N VAL A 246 -15.67 -0.62 -13.55
CA VAL A 246 -15.81 -1.41 -14.79
C VAL A 246 -16.38 -0.55 -15.92
N MET A 247 -17.44 0.21 -15.67
CA MET A 247 -18.02 1.10 -16.68
C MET A 247 -17.02 2.13 -17.22
N VAL A 248 -16.18 2.67 -16.35
CA VAL A 248 -15.16 3.65 -16.71
C VAL A 248 -14.03 3.00 -17.52
N MET A 249 -13.59 1.81 -17.11
CA MET A 249 -12.57 1.03 -17.83
C MET A 249 -13.06 0.52 -19.18
N GLU A 250 -14.35 0.21 -19.34
CA GLU A 250 -14.92 -0.25 -20.62
C GLU A 250 -15.15 0.88 -21.62
N LYS A 251 -15.34 2.11 -21.15
CA LYS A 251 -15.72 3.25 -21.99
C LYS A 251 -14.77 3.48 -23.18
N PRO A 252 -13.42 3.40 -23.04
CA PRO A 252 -12.50 3.55 -24.16
C PRO A 252 -12.60 2.43 -25.21
N PHE A 253 -13.11 1.25 -24.84
CA PHE A 253 -13.22 0.08 -25.71
C PHE A 253 -14.56 -0.01 -26.44
N LYS A 254 -15.50 0.90 -26.18
CA LYS A 254 -16.78 0.94 -26.88
C LYS A 254 -16.60 1.54 -28.27
N TYR A 255 -16.61 0.68 -29.29
CA TYR A 255 -16.65 1.09 -30.68
C TYR A 255 -17.97 1.81 -30.97
N HIS A 256 -17.88 3.06 -31.40
CA HIS A 256 -19.01 3.79 -31.96
C HIS A 256 -18.93 3.57 -33.47
N GLY A 257 -20.01 3.07 -34.07
CA GLY A 257 -20.08 2.98 -35.53
C GLY A 257 -19.83 4.35 -36.12
N TRP A 258 -18.96 4.43 -37.13
CA TRP A 258 -18.76 5.66 -37.86
C TRP A 258 -20.07 6.01 -38.57
N GLU A 259 -20.59 7.22 -38.33
CA GLU A 259 -21.77 7.69 -39.06
C GLU A 259 -21.35 8.02 -40.48
N LEU A 260 -21.98 7.38 -41.47
CA LEU A 260 -21.77 7.68 -42.89
C LEU A 260 -22.06 9.18 -43.13
N SER A 261 -21.02 9.90 -43.52
CA SER A 261 -21.08 11.29 -43.94
C SER A 261 -21.44 11.38 -45.43
N GLY A 262 -21.79 12.58 -45.87
CA GLY A 262 -21.99 12.85 -47.30
C GLY A 262 -20.71 12.69 -48.11
N GLU A 263 -19.55 12.91 -47.50
CA GLU A 263 -18.23 12.70 -48.12
C GLU A 263 -17.95 11.21 -48.34
N ASP A 264 -18.33 10.34 -47.39
CA ASP A 264 -18.19 8.88 -47.57
C ASP A 264 -19.06 8.36 -48.74
N LEU A 265 -20.26 8.93 -48.93
CA LEU A 265 -21.13 8.56 -50.05
C LEU A 265 -20.62 9.07 -51.40
N GLU A 266 -19.94 10.21 -51.40
CA GLU A 266 -19.35 10.78 -52.61
C GLU A 266 -18.07 10.02 -53.01
N GLU A 267 -17.26 9.58 -52.04
CA GLU A 267 -16.13 8.69 -52.25
C GLU A 267 -16.57 7.34 -52.81
N GLU A 268 -17.55 6.67 -52.19
CA GLU A 268 -18.10 5.40 -52.70
C GLU A 268 -18.67 5.54 -54.12
N ALA A 269 -19.30 6.68 -54.45
CA ALA A 269 -19.81 6.94 -55.79
C ALA A 269 -18.67 7.16 -56.82
N GLN A 270 -17.56 7.76 -56.41
CA GLN A 270 -16.37 7.92 -57.25
C GLN A 270 -15.67 6.57 -57.48
N ASP A 271 -15.56 5.75 -56.44
CA ASP A 271 -14.97 4.41 -56.54
C ASP A 271 -15.79 3.52 -57.49
N LEU A 272 -17.12 3.50 -57.35
CA LEU A 272 -18.01 2.78 -58.27
C LEU A 272 -17.90 3.26 -59.72
N ALA A 273 -17.81 4.57 -59.93
CA ALA A 273 -17.65 5.14 -61.27
C ALA A 273 -16.29 4.76 -61.88
N ALA A 274 -15.23 4.72 -61.09
CA ALA A 274 -13.90 4.31 -61.54
C ALA A 274 -13.86 2.80 -61.87
N GLU A 275 -14.58 1.96 -61.14
CA GLU A 275 -14.72 0.53 -61.46
C GLU A 275 -15.49 0.32 -62.78
N GLU A 276 -16.61 1.01 -62.99
CA GLU A 276 -17.37 0.95 -64.27
C GLU A 276 -16.51 1.41 -65.47
N GLU A 277 -15.76 2.52 -65.34
CA GLU A 277 -14.88 3.00 -66.41
C GLU A 277 -13.73 2.02 -66.71
N ASN A 278 -13.25 1.28 -65.71
CA ASN A 278 -12.19 0.30 -65.89
C ASN A 278 -12.72 -1.00 -66.51
N GLU A 279 -13.94 -1.42 -66.18
CA GLU A 279 -14.63 -2.56 -66.83
C GLU A 279 -14.97 -2.26 -68.31
N GLU A 280 -15.51 -1.07 -68.63
CA GLU A 280 -15.81 -0.68 -70.01
C GLU A 280 -14.53 -0.63 -70.88
N ASN A 281 -13.43 -0.12 -70.34
CA ASN A 281 -12.14 -0.11 -71.05
C ASN A 281 -11.54 -1.51 -71.23
N GLU A 282 -11.83 -2.48 -70.35
CA GLU A 282 -11.39 -3.87 -70.53
C GLU A 282 -12.21 -4.60 -71.60
N GLU A 283 -13.53 -4.32 -71.71
CA GLU A 283 -14.39 -4.89 -72.75
C GLU A 283 -14.12 -4.32 -74.16
N GLU A 284 -13.70 -3.05 -74.29
CA GLU A 284 -13.34 -2.45 -75.60
C GLU A 284 -11.98 -2.94 -76.16
N VAL A 285 -11.16 -3.62 -75.35
CA VAL A 285 -9.80 -4.07 -75.73
C VAL A 285 -9.75 -5.58 -76.08
N GLU A 286 -10.85 -6.32 -75.92
CA GLU A 286 -11.03 -7.72 -76.41
C GLU A 286 -11.51 -7.80 -77.87
#